data_AF-A0A944CQ27-F1
#
_entry.id   AF-A0A944CQ27-F1
#
_cell.length_a   1.000
_cell.length_b   1.000
_cell.length_c   1.000
_cell.angle_alpha   90.00
_cell.angle_beta   90.00
_cell.angle_gamma   90.00
#
_symmetry.space_group_name_H-M   'P 1'
#
loop_
_entity.id
_entity.type
_entity.pdbx_description
1 polymer ?
#
loop_
_entity_poly.entity_id
_entity_poly.type
_entity_poly.pdbx_seq_one_letter_code
_entity_poly.pdbx_strand_id
1 'polypeptide(L)'
;MSDERLDRISLPKDAGPHGDSNIEWWYFFSFLNGDRGGRYAVMASFFRVGEFEIGKGHYIIHTLIDLDRKKRFNFSSFDSKVKLAMLAIYLPFYLLLHPTDKRIWRLYKKLLKGEIPAQHTMLEAARINQHPLELIYGSHKLRFKGEEAVGFDALLKEKNSEIELEFTPIKPVALIGGDGKPDDLYYYSTTRNSVNGIIKTDGKTENVSGTGWFDHQWGRDYSLVKGSGWDWFGILLSDGRELLLNQMSSGKPMANVIEEDGSIRFTRNLTFQKVKYWKSLKTNARYPVEWEIRIPDFGIELNVEAEFPNQEMPIIGPIQAIWEGTCKVTGREKHSDGKSRPLSGRGFMELVGYAN
;
A
#
# COMPACT_ATOMS: atom_id res chain seq x y z
N MET A 1 16.52 -11.74 -34.18
CA MET A 1 15.37 -10.90 -33.83
C MET A 1 14.60 -11.64 -32.75
N SER A 2 15.09 -11.53 -31.51
CA SER A 2 14.43 -12.09 -30.32
C SER A 2 13.41 -11.08 -29.81
N ASP A 3 12.29 -11.61 -29.35
CA ASP A 3 11.00 -10.96 -29.12
C ASP A 3 11.03 -9.90 -28.01
N GLU A 4 11.14 -8.60 -28.35
CA GLU A 4 11.07 -7.46 -27.41
C GLU A 4 9.64 -7.19 -26.88
N ARG A 5 8.65 -8.04 -27.19
CA ARG A 5 7.23 -7.82 -26.83
C ARG A 5 6.77 -8.53 -25.54
N LEU A 6 7.62 -9.28 -24.86
CA LEU A 6 7.22 -10.11 -23.71
C LEU A 6 7.18 -9.38 -22.35
N ASP A 7 7.65 -8.13 -22.26
CA ASP A 7 7.89 -7.43 -20.99
C ASP A 7 6.90 -6.28 -20.64
N ARG A 8 5.84 -6.07 -21.42
CA ARG A 8 4.89 -4.98 -21.15
C ARG A 8 3.66 -5.47 -20.42
N ILE A 9 3.29 -4.74 -19.37
CA ILE A 9 2.02 -4.88 -18.66
C ILE A 9 0.85 -4.74 -19.66
N SER A 10 -0.07 -5.68 -19.62
CA SER A 10 -1.21 -5.80 -20.53
C SER A 10 -2.48 -6.16 -19.77
N LEU A 11 -3.44 -5.23 -19.76
CA LEU A 11 -4.74 -5.41 -19.12
C LEU A 11 -5.78 -5.96 -20.13
N PRO A 12 -6.72 -6.81 -19.69
CA PRO A 12 -7.03 -7.19 -18.31
C PRO A 12 -6.17 -8.32 -17.73
N LYS A 13 -5.29 -8.95 -18.53
CA LYS A 13 -4.54 -10.14 -18.14
C LYS A 13 -3.70 -9.92 -16.87
N ASP A 14 -2.91 -8.85 -16.86
CA ASP A 14 -1.96 -8.54 -15.78
C ASP A 14 -2.62 -7.80 -14.61
N ALA A 15 -3.95 -7.69 -14.58
CA ALA A 15 -4.66 -7.42 -13.32
C ALA A 15 -4.66 -8.67 -12.42
N GLY A 16 -4.62 -9.86 -13.04
CA GLY A 16 -4.69 -11.16 -12.38
C GLY A 16 -3.40 -11.58 -11.68
N PRO A 17 -3.39 -12.75 -11.03
CA PRO A 17 -2.23 -13.21 -10.28
C PRO A 17 -1.09 -13.69 -11.18
N HIS A 18 0.14 -13.45 -10.75
CA HIS A 18 1.35 -13.81 -11.49
C HIS A 18 2.07 -15.02 -10.87
N GLY A 19 2.23 -16.07 -11.67
CA GLY A 19 2.77 -17.37 -11.24
C GLY A 19 4.19 -17.30 -10.70
N ASP A 20 5.05 -16.58 -11.41
CA ASP A 20 6.50 -16.58 -11.19
C ASP A 20 6.96 -15.59 -10.10
N SER A 21 6.05 -14.74 -9.63
CA SER A 21 6.28 -13.74 -8.59
C SER A 21 6.32 -14.38 -7.20
N ASN A 22 7.34 -14.12 -6.39
CA ASN A 22 7.33 -14.61 -5.00
C ASN A 22 6.54 -13.70 -4.05
N ILE A 23 6.28 -12.46 -4.48
CA ILE A 23 5.46 -11.48 -3.81
C ILE A 23 4.62 -10.72 -4.83
N GLU A 24 3.38 -10.49 -4.46
CA GLU A 24 2.40 -9.80 -5.28
C GLU A 24 1.35 -9.16 -4.38
N TRP A 25 0.91 -7.96 -4.72
CA TRP A 25 -0.16 -7.30 -3.97
C TRP A 25 -1.05 -6.41 -4.80
N TRP A 26 -2.31 -6.32 -4.35
CA TRP A 26 -3.31 -5.36 -4.79
C TRP A 26 -3.55 -4.41 -3.62
N TYR A 27 -3.12 -3.17 -3.77
CA TYR A 27 -3.19 -2.13 -2.75
C TYR A 27 -4.15 -1.04 -3.20
N PHE A 28 -4.96 -0.53 -2.28
CA PHE A 28 -5.72 0.68 -2.53
C PHE A 28 -5.85 1.52 -1.27
N PHE A 29 -6.01 2.83 -1.47
CA PHE A 29 -6.50 3.72 -0.44
C PHE A 29 -7.58 4.66 -0.98
N SER A 30 -8.37 5.23 -0.08
CA SER A 30 -9.38 6.23 -0.42
C SER A 30 -9.54 7.27 0.68
N PHE A 31 -10.04 8.42 0.27
CA PHE A 31 -10.52 9.49 1.14
C PHE A 31 -11.99 9.71 0.86
N LEU A 32 -12.80 9.69 1.89
CA LEU A 32 -14.24 9.56 1.80
C LEU A 32 -14.91 10.61 2.68
N ASN A 33 -15.96 11.24 2.15
CA ASN A 33 -16.89 12.06 2.90
C ASN A 33 -18.23 11.34 2.92
N GLY A 34 -18.81 11.21 4.11
CA GLY A 34 -20.11 10.60 4.29
C GLY A 34 -21.26 11.60 4.29
N ASP A 35 -22.45 11.12 3.95
CA ASP A 35 -23.69 11.90 3.88
C ASP A 35 -24.23 12.37 5.25
N ARG A 36 -23.60 11.91 6.34
CA ARG A 36 -23.86 12.36 7.72
C ARG A 36 -22.71 13.19 8.29
N GLY A 37 -21.77 13.60 7.44
CA GLY A 37 -20.66 14.50 7.75
C GLY A 37 -19.39 13.81 8.24
N GLY A 38 -19.33 12.48 8.27
CA GLY A 38 -18.14 11.74 8.66
C GLY A 38 -17.03 11.83 7.61
N ARG A 39 -15.79 12.05 8.03
CA ARG A 39 -14.61 12.00 7.15
C ARG A 39 -13.76 10.77 7.44
N TYR A 40 -13.55 9.96 6.40
CA TYR A 40 -12.86 8.69 6.53
C TYR A 40 -11.70 8.57 5.54
N ALA A 41 -10.73 7.75 5.91
CA ALA A 41 -9.84 7.12 4.94
C ALA A 41 -9.87 5.61 5.12
N VAL A 42 -9.75 4.88 4.02
CA VAL A 42 -9.73 3.42 4.00
C VAL A 42 -8.51 2.99 3.20
N MET A 43 -7.78 2.00 3.70
CA MET A 43 -6.70 1.36 2.97
C MET A 43 -6.85 -0.15 3.09
N ALA A 44 -6.57 -0.90 2.02
CA ALA A 44 -6.35 -2.33 2.10
C ALA A 44 -5.23 -2.80 1.18
N SER A 45 -4.59 -3.90 1.56
CA SER A 45 -3.62 -4.62 0.75
C SER A 45 -3.92 -6.12 0.79
N PHE A 46 -4.17 -6.70 -0.38
CA PHE A 46 -4.29 -8.14 -0.57
C PHE A 46 -2.94 -8.65 -1.06
N PHE A 47 -2.22 -9.39 -0.22
CA PHE A 47 -0.95 -9.99 -0.57
C PHE A 47 -1.11 -11.44 -0.99
N ARG A 48 -0.27 -11.84 -1.93
CA ARG A 48 -0.04 -13.22 -2.33
C ARG A 48 1.46 -13.47 -2.26
N VAL A 49 1.87 -14.42 -1.41
CA VAL A 49 3.29 -14.63 -1.08
C VAL A 49 3.68 -16.10 -1.15
N GLY A 50 4.86 -16.38 -1.68
CA GLY A 50 5.43 -17.73 -1.71
C GLY A 50 6.27 -17.97 -2.97
N GLU A 51 7.33 -18.76 -2.82
CA GLU A 51 8.34 -18.97 -3.87
C GLU A 51 7.83 -19.72 -5.11
N PHE A 52 6.80 -20.55 -4.95
CA PHE A 52 6.24 -21.39 -6.00
C PHE A 52 4.73 -21.21 -6.09
N GLU A 53 4.19 -21.34 -7.30
CA GLU A 53 2.76 -21.16 -7.58
C GLU A 53 1.85 -22.07 -6.73
N ILE A 54 2.25 -23.34 -6.60
CA ILE A 54 1.58 -24.26 -5.68
C ILE A 54 2.01 -23.92 -4.25
N GLY A 55 1.04 -23.55 -3.43
CA GLY A 55 1.27 -23.30 -2.01
C GLY A 55 1.53 -21.85 -1.64
N LYS A 56 1.37 -20.88 -2.56
CA LYS A 56 1.34 -19.46 -2.17
C LYS A 56 0.27 -19.21 -1.11
N GLY A 57 0.66 -18.47 -0.09
CA GLY A 57 -0.20 -18.00 0.98
C GLY A 57 -0.79 -16.64 0.69
N HIS A 58 -1.87 -16.35 1.41
CA HIS A 58 -2.66 -15.14 1.25
C HIS A 58 -2.67 -14.39 2.59
N TYR A 59 -2.41 -13.09 2.51
CA TYR A 59 -2.37 -12.20 3.66
C TYR A 59 -3.12 -10.92 3.30
N ILE A 60 -3.99 -10.45 4.20
CA ILE A 60 -4.66 -9.16 4.04
C ILE A 60 -4.38 -8.28 5.25
N ILE A 61 -4.09 -7.02 4.96
CA ILE A 61 -4.16 -5.95 5.94
C ILE A 61 -5.14 -4.90 5.44
N HIS A 62 -5.92 -4.34 6.35
CA HIS A 62 -6.75 -3.19 6.01
C HIS A 62 -6.96 -2.30 7.23
N THR A 63 -7.27 -1.05 6.97
CA THR A 63 -7.49 -0.05 8.00
C THR A 63 -8.65 0.86 7.63
N LEU A 64 -9.52 1.12 8.61
CA LEU A 64 -10.45 2.24 8.60
C LEU A 64 -9.90 3.35 9.49
N ILE A 65 -9.83 4.56 8.94
CA ILE A 65 -9.37 5.77 9.63
C ILE A 65 -10.54 6.74 9.73
N ASP A 66 -10.92 7.10 10.96
CA ASP A 66 -11.84 8.20 11.26
C ASP A 66 -10.99 9.47 11.44
N LEU A 67 -11.03 10.34 10.43
CA LEU A 67 -10.21 11.54 10.35
C LEU A 67 -10.67 12.63 11.31
N ASP A 68 -11.95 12.66 11.65
CA ASP A 68 -12.50 13.61 12.62
C ASP A 68 -12.06 13.28 14.04
N ARG A 69 -12.13 11.99 14.40
CA ARG A 69 -11.73 11.51 15.73
C ARG A 69 -10.24 11.19 15.83
N LYS A 70 -9.51 11.22 14.72
CA LYS A 70 -8.09 10.82 14.63
C LYS A 70 -7.86 9.41 15.20
N LYS A 71 -8.77 8.50 14.84
CA LYS A 71 -8.74 7.09 15.27
C LYS A 71 -8.58 6.19 14.07
N ARG A 72 -7.91 5.06 14.28
CA ARG A 72 -7.76 4.01 13.27
C ARG A 72 -8.17 2.67 13.84
N PHE A 73 -8.62 1.80 12.95
CA PHE A 73 -9.00 0.42 13.24
C PHE A 73 -8.28 -0.46 12.23
N ASN A 74 -7.29 -1.21 12.73
CA ASN A 74 -6.40 -1.99 11.88
C ASN A 74 -6.76 -3.47 12.00
N PHE A 75 -6.68 -4.16 10.87
CA PHE A 75 -6.98 -5.57 10.77
C PHE A 75 -5.89 -6.25 9.95
N SER A 76 -5.57 -7.49 10.33
CA SER A 76 -4.46 -8.24 9.77
C SER A 76 -4.76 -9.73 9.86
N SER A 77 -4.96 -10.37 8.71
CA SER A 77 -5.39 -11.77 8.62
C SER A 77 -4.58 -12.55 7.60
N PHE A 78 -3.98 -13.67 7.99
CA PHE A 78 -3.18 -14.51 7.09
C PHE A 78 -3.62 -15.97 7.14
N ASP A 79 -3.44 -16.68 6.02
CA ASP A 79 -3.82 -18.09 5.93
C ASP A 79 -2.76 -19.04 6.52
N SER A 80 -3.10 -20.34 6.54
CA SER A 80 -2.21 -21.39 7.04
C SER A 80 -0.94 -21.56 6.22
N LYS A 81 -0.92 -21.17 4.95
CA LYS A 81 0.24 -21.27 4.07
C LYS A 81 1.25 -20.16 4.37
N VAL A 82 0.80 -18.93 4.63
CA VAL A 82 1.66 -17.85 5.13
C VAL A 82 2.28 -18.26 6.46
N LYS A 83 1.48 -18.80 7.38
CA LYS A 83 1.99 -19.34 8.66
C LYS A 83 3.08 -20.40 8.44
N LEU A 84 2.83 -21.35 7.54
CA LEU A 84 3.78 -22.43 7.25
C LEU A 84 5.06 -21.89 6.62
N ALA A 85 4.97 -21.01 5.63
CA ALA A 85 6.13 -20.36 5.01
C ALA A 85 6.94 -19.56 6.03
N MET A 86 6.26 -18.87 6.94
CA MET A 86 6.89 -18.13 8.03
C MET A 86 7.63 -19.05 9.01
N LEU A 87 7.05 -20.21 9.36
CA LEU A 87 7.69 -21.19 10.23
C LEU A 87 8.85 -21.94 9.57
N ALA A 88 8.73 -22.27 8.28
CA ALA A 88 9.68 -23.11 7.58
C ALA A 88 10.85 -22.33 6.97
N ILE A 89 10.62 -21.08 6.55
CA ILE A 89 11.57 -20.31 5.73
C ILE A 89 11.89 -18.97 6.39
N TYR A 90 10.90 -18.08 6.53
CA TYR A 90 11.19 -16.67 6.82
C TYR A 90 11.76 -16.43 8.23
N LEU A 91 11.14 -16.99 9.28
CA LEU A 91 11.64 -16.78 10.65
C LEU A 91 12.96 -17.51 10.92
N PRO A 92 13.14 -18.78 10.52
CA PRO A 92 14.44 -19.44 10.66
C PRO A 92 15.57 -18.69 9.97
N PHE A 93 15.35 -18.24 8.72
CA PHE A 93 16.37 -17.50 7.99
C PHE A 93 16.68 -16.14 8.63
N TYR A 94 15.66 -15.38 9.03
CA TYR A 94 15.87 -14.12 9.74
C TYR A 94 16.63 -14.33 11.05
N LEU A 95 16.25 -15.33 11.86
CA LEU A 95 16.90 -15.62 13.14
C LEU A 95 18.34 -16.17 12.98
N LEU A 96 18.69 -16.74 11.83
CA LEU A 96 20.07 -17.08 11.50
C LEU A 96 20.94 -15.83 11.39
N LEU A 97 20.41 -14.77 10.78
CA LEU A 97 21.09 -13.47 10.62
C LEU A 97 21.00 -12.60 11.88
N HIS A 98 19.94 -12.76 12.68
CA HIS A 98 19.64 -11.97 13.87
C HIS A 98 19.37 -12.85 15.12
N PRO A 99 20.35 -13.66 15.56
CA PRO A 99 20.13 -14.69 16.58
C PRO A 99 19.76 -14.14 17.96
N THR A 100 20.01 -12.87 18.24
CA THR A 100 19.75 -12.21 19.52
C THR A 100 18.38 -11.52 19.58
N ASP A 101 17.58 -11.55 18.50
CA ASP A 101 16.26 -10.92 18.46
C ASP A 101 15.23 -11.72 19.28
N LYS A 102 15.10 -11.33 20.55
CA LYS A 102 14.17 -11.96 21.51
C LYS A 102 12.70 -11.81 21.12
N ARG A 103 12.32 -10.84 20.29
CA ARG A 103 10.92 -10.65 19.87
C ARG A 103 10.56 -11.68 18.81
N ILE A 104 11.40 -11.82 17.80
CA ILE A 104 11.16 -12.79 16.73
C ILE A 104 11.28 -14.23 17.24
N TRP A 105 12.20 -14.52 18.17
CA TRP A 105 12.19 -15.82 18.87
C TRP A 105 10.88 -16.11 19.61
N ARG A 106 10.26 -15.10 20.24
CA ARG A 106 8.95 -15.26 20.92
C ARG A 106 7.83 -15.50 19.91
N LEU A 107 7.81 -14.74 18.81
CA LEU A 107 6.85 -14.95 17.72
C LEU A 107 6.97 -16.38 17.17
N TYR A 108 8.20 -16.81 16.84
CA TYR A 108 8.46 -18.14 16.30
C TYR A 108 7.94 -19.25 17.22
N LYS A 109 8.24 -19.16 18.53
CA LYS A 109 7.74 -20.12 19.55
C LYS A 109 6.21 -20.12 19.66
N LYS A 110 5.55 -18.97 19.58
CA LYS A 110 4.08 -18.89 19.60
C LYS A 110 3.47 -19.60 18.40
N LEU A 111 3.97 -19.30 17.22
CA LEU A 111 3.48 -19.91 15.97
C LEU A 111 3.68 -21.43 15.95
N LEU A 112 4.81 -21.93 16.47
CA LEU A 112 5.08 -23.36 16.63
C LEU A 112 4.05 -24.05 17.54
N LYS A 113 3.56 -23.35 18.58
CA LYS A 113 2.48 -23.84 19.46
C LYS A 113 1.08 -23.68 18.85
N GLY A 114 0.98 -23.11 17.65
CA GLY A 114 -0.30 -22.80 17.02
C GLY A 114 -0.97 -21.52 17.52
N GLU A 115 -0.32 -20.73 18.36
CA GLU A 115 -0.85 -19.47 18.89
C GLU A 115 -0.65 -18.33 17.88
N ILE A 116 -1.71 -17.59 17.58
CA ILE A 116 -1.66 -16.38 16.75
C ILE A 116 -1.60 -15.14 17.66
N PRO A 117 -0.66 -14.20 17.45
CA PRO A 117 -0.60 -12.99 18.26
C PRO A 117 -1.86 -12.14 18.09
N ALA A 118 -2.39 -11.57 19.18
CA ALA A 118 -3.72 -10.94 19.24
C ALA A 118 -3.99 -9.79 18.25
N GLN A 119 -2.95 -9.22 17.63
CA GLN A 119 -3.09 -8.19 16.59
C GLN A 119 -3.37 -8.78 15.21
N HIS A 120 -3.34 -10.11 15.09
CA HIS A 120 -3.54 -10.84 13.87
C HIS A 120 -4.58 -11.95 14.06
N THR A 121 -5.21 -12.33 12.98
CA THR A 121 -6.21 -13.40 12.92
C THR A 121 -5.86 -14.41 11.84
N MET A 122 -6.39 -15.63 11.96
CA MET A 122 -6.30 -16.60 10.87
C MET A 122 -7.33 -16.25 9.80
N LEU A 123 -6.89 -16.27 8.54
CA LEU A 123 -7.77 -16.27 7.40
C LEU A 123 -8.30 -17.69 7.17
N GLU A 124 -9.63 -17.87 7.15
CA GLU A 124 -10.26 -19.19 7.02
C GLU A 124 -9.96 -19.85 5.67
N ALA A 125 -10.11 -19.10 4.59
CA ALA A 125 -9.84 -19.55 3.23
C ALA A 125 -9.51 -18.35 2.32
N ALA A 126 -8.80 -18.62 1.23
CA ALA A 126 -8.56 -17.66 0.17
C ALA A 126 -8.78 -18.33 -1.19
N ARG A 127 -9.40 -17.59 -2.12
CA ARG A 127 -9.64 -18.01 -3.50
C ARG A 127 -9.43 -16.83 -4.43
N ILE A 128 -8.87 -17.10 -5.61
CA ILE A 128 -8.75 -16.14 -6.70
C ILE A 128 -9.49 -16.71 -7.90
N ASN A 129 -10.49 -15.98 -8.40
CA ASN A 129 -11.12 -16.22 -9.68
C ASN A 129 -10.47 -15.28 -10.70
N GLN A 130 -10.18 -15.71 -11.93
CA GLN A 130 -9.50 -14.86 -12.92
C GLN A 130 -10.47 -14.22 -13.94
N HIS A 131 -11.69 -14.77 -14.11
CA HIS A 131 -12.63 -14.34 -15.15
C HIS A 131 -14.08 -14.27 -14.62
N PRO A 132 -14.59 -13.09 -14.22
CA PRO A 132 -13.81 -11.86 -13.97
C PRO A 132 -12.86 -12.04 -12.78
N LEU A 133 -11.85 -11.17 -12.70
CA LEU A 133 -10.89 -11.20 -11.59
C LEU A 133 -11.59 -10.87 -10.26
N GLU A 134 -11.51 -11.80 -9.32
CA GLU A 134 -12.05 -11.66 -7.98
C GLU A 134 -11.12 -12.31 -6.96
N LEU A 135 -10.58 -11.52 -6.04
CA LEU A 135 -9.85 -11.99 -4.87
C LEU A 135 -10.86 -12.14 -3.73
N ILE A 136 -10.95 -13.33 -3.13
CA ILE A 136 -11.80 -13.62 -1.97
C ILE A 136 -10.91 -14.11 -0.84
N TYR A 137 -10.64 -13.25 0.13
CA TYR A 137 -9.80 -13.56 1.29
C TYR A 137 -10.72 -13.56 2.51
N GLY A 138 -11.19 -14.73 2.93
CA GLY A 138 -12.19 -14.86 4.00
C GLY A 138 -13.47 -14.10 3.65
N SER A 139 -13.84 -13.14 4.50
CA SER A 139 -14.99 -12.24 4.30
C SER A 139 -14.67 -11.01 3.43
N HIS A 140 -13.41 -10.80 3.05
CA HIS A 140 -12.97 -9.67 2.24
C HIS A 140 -12.99 -10.03 0.75
N LYS A 141 -13.35 -9.06 -0.10
CA LYS A 141 -13.35 -9.24 -1.55
C LYS A 141 -12.77 -8.04 -2.26
N LEU A 142 -12.08 -8.30 -3.36
CA LEU A 142 -11.69 -7.32 -4.36
C LEU A 142 -12.10 -7.87 -5.73
N ARG A 143 -13.03 -7.20 -6.42
CA ARG A 143 -13.61 -7.68 -7.68
C ARG A 143 -13.45 -6.63 -8.77
N PHE A 144 -12.70 -6.96 -9.81
CA PHE A 144 -12.52 -6.07 -10.95
C PHE A 144 -13.73 -6.16 -11.89
N LYS A 145 -14.06 -5.02 -12.51
CA LYS A 145 -15.20 -4.83 -13.41
C LYS A 145 -14.74 -4.65 -14.86
N GLY A 146 -15.63 -5.05 -15.76
CA GLY A 146 -15.50 -4.79 -17.20
C GLY A 146 -14.43 -5.64 -17.89
N GLU A 147 -14.34 -5.48 -19.21
CA GLU A 147 -13.35 -6.16 -20.03
C GLU A 147 -11.94 -5.59 -19.87
N GLU A 148 -11.81 -4.32 -19.46
CA GLU A 148 -10.51 -3.67 -19.23
C GLU A 148 -9.93 -3.94 -17.82
N ALA A 149 -10.72 -4.46 -16.88
CA ALA A 149 -10.31 -4.77 -15.51
C ALA A 149 -9.58 -3.63 -14.78
N VAL A 150 -10.04 -2.39 -14.95
CA VAL A 150 -9.45 -1.19 -14.33
C VAL A 150 -10.27 -0.64 -13.17
N GLY A 151 -11.61 -0.72 -13.24
CA GLY A 151 -12.50 -0.40 -12.12
C GLY A 151 -12.75 -1.62 -11.25
N PHE A 152 -13.05 -1.43 -9.96
CA PHE A 152 -13.25 -2.54 -9.03
C PHE A 152 -14.21 -2.21 -7.88
N ASP A 153 -14.80 -3.25 -7.29
CA ASP A 153 -15.46 -3.21 -6.00
C ASP A 153 -14.57 -3.80 -4.92
N ALA A 154 -14.59 -3.21 -3.74
CA ALA A 154 -13.96 -3.74 -2.53
C ALA A 154 -14.99 -3.94 -1.43
N LEU A 155 -14.98 -5.12 -0.81
CA LEU A 155 -15.71 -5.43 0.42
C LEU A 155 -14.69 -5.75 1.51
N LEU A 156 -14.67 -4.96 2.59
CA LEU A 156 -13.88 -5.24 3.78
C LEU A 156 -14.83 -5.47 4.94
N LYS A 157 -14.88 -6.69 5.47
CA LYS A 157 -15.84 -7.09 6.47
C LYS A 157 -15.18 -7.70 7.70
N GLU A 158 -15.50 -7.10 8.83
CA GLU A 158 -15.08 -7.47 10.17
C GLU A 158 -16.31 -7.59 11.07
N LYS A 159 -16.13 -8.12 12.28
CA LYS A 159 -17.24 -8.40 13.20
C LYS A 159 -18.19 -7.21 13.43
N ASN A 160 -17.65 -5.99 13.54
CA ASN A 160 -18.39 -4.77 13.85
C ASN A 160 -18.28 -3.68 12.77
N SER A 161 -17.67 -4.00 11.62
CA SER A 161 -17.54 -3.04 10.52
C SER A 161 -17.62 -3.71 9.16
N GLU A 162 -18.33 -3.08 8.24
CA GLU A 162 -18.45 -3.52 6.85
C GLU A 162 -18.28 -2.29 5.96
N ILE A 163 -17.35 -2.37 5.02
CA ILE A 163 -17.01 -1.29 4.10
C ILE A 163 -17.18 -1.83 2.69
N GLU A 164 -18.06 -1.21 1.93
CA GLU A 164 -18.36 -1.54 0.54
C GLU A 164 -18.02 -0.31 -0.30
N LEU A 165 -17.04 -0.41 -1.19
CA LEU A 165 -16.56 0.71 -2.00
C LEU A 165 -16.43 0.29 -3.46
N GLU A 166 -16.88 1.16 -4.36
CA GLU A 166 -16.70 1.06 -5.79
C GLU A 166 -15.68 2.11 -6.24
N PHE A 167 -14.65 1.67 -6.95
CA PHE A 167 -13.60 2.50 -7.52
C PHE A 167 -13.74 2.54 -9.04
N THR A 168 -13.92 3.74 -9.58
CA THR A 168 -13.97 3.99 -11.03
C THR A 168 -12.79 4.90 -11.42
N PRO A 169 -11.80 4.39 -12.17
CA PRO A 169 -10.70 5.20 -12.67
C PRO A 169 -11.21 6.38 -13.48
N ILE A 170 -10.67 7.57 -13.23
CA ILE A 170 -10.99 8.78 -14.01
C ILE A 170 -9.80 9.26 -14.84
N LYS A 171 -8.72 8.48 -14.84
CA LYS A 171 -7.52 8.65 -15.67
C LYS A 171 -7.09 7.30 -16.23
N PRO A 172 -6.32 7.29 -17.33
CA PRO A 172 -5.65 6.09 -17.81
C PRO A 172 -4.77 5.45 -16.74
N VAL A 173 -4.51 4.16 -16.91
CA VAL A 173 -3.55 3.41 -16.09
C VAL A 173 -2.15 4.02 -16.23
N ALA A 174 -1.49 4.23 -15.09
CA ALA A 174 -0.13 4.73 -15.03
C ALA A 174 0.86 3.56 -14.95
N LEU A 175 1.74 3.44 -15.93
CA LEU A 175 2.87 2.51 -15.91
C LEU A 175 4.04 3.16 -15.15
N ILE A 176 4.26 2.72 -13.90
CA ILE A 176 5.24 3.35 -13.01
C ILE A 176 6.65 3.10 -13.56
N GLY A 177 7.51 4.12 -13.48
CA GLY A 177 8.83 4.11 -14.15
C GLY A 177 8.80 4.51 -15.62
N GLY A 178 7.60 4.72 -16.19
CA GLY A 178 7.38 5.04 -17.61
C GLY A 178 7.08 3.81 -18.48
N ASP A 179 7.46 2.61 -18.04
CA ASP A 179 7.25 1.34 -18.74
C ASP A 179 6.58 0.25 -17.88
N GLY A 180 6.36 0.53 -16.59
CA GLY A 180 5.72 -0.40 -15.67
C GLY A 180 6.69 -1.35 -14.99
N LYS A 181 8.00 -1.13 -15.09
CA LYS A 181 9.03 -1.94 -14.43
C LYS A 181 10.16 -1.05 -13.92
N PRO A 182 9.87 -0.18 -12.93
CA PRO A 182 10.84 0.82 -12.49
C PRO A 182 12.08 0.19 -11.86
N ASP A 183 11.95 -0.96 -11.18
CA ASP A 183 13.05 -1.73 -10.58
C ASP A 183 12.77 -3.25 -10.75
N ASP A 184 12.92 -4.06 -9.70
CA ASP A 184 12.76 -5.54 -9.75
C ASP A 184 11.30 -6.01 -9.82
N LEU A 185 10.34 -5.09 -9.59
CA LEU A 185 8.90 -5.36 -9.60
C LEU A 185 8.25 -4.70 -10.80
N TYR A 186 7.29 -5.40 -11.39
CA TYR A 186 6.31 -4.79 -12.27
C TYR A 186 5.34 -3.95 -11.43
N TYR A 187 4.92 -2.82 -11.96
CA TYR A 187 4.15 -1.83 -11.23
C TYR A 187 3.28 -0.98 -12.16
N TYR A 188 1.97 -1.08 -12.01
CA TYR A 188 1.03 -0.07 -12.50
C TYR A 188 0.10 0.45 -11.40
N SER A 189 -0.48 1.61 -11.66
CA SER A 189 -1.44 2.26 -10.77
C SER A 189 -2.66 2.79 -11.52
N THR A 190 -3.82 2.83 -10.86
CA THR A 190 -4.89 3.79 -11.19
C THR A 190 -4.83 4.88 -10.13
N THR A 191 -4.12 5.96 -10.44
CA THR A 191 -3.71 6.96 -9.44
C THR A 191 -4.86 7.85 -8.97
N ARG A 192 -5.93 7.95 -9.78
CA ARG A 192 -7.14 8.69 -9.41
C ARG A 192 -8.40 7.94 -9.82
N ASN A 193 -9.17 7.57 -8.80
CA ASN A 193 -10.48 6.94 -8.91
C ASN A 193 -11.53 7.83 -8.28
N SER A 194 -12.71 7.91 -8.90
CA SER A 194 -13.94 8.28 -8.18
C SER A 194 -14.33 7.10 -7.30
N VAL A 195 -14.69 7.37 -6.04
CA VAL A 195 -15.07 6.34 -5.09
C VAL A 195 -16.47 6.63 -4.55
N ASN A 196 -17.35 5.63 -4.58
CA ASN A 196 -18.67 5.68 -3.95
C ASN A 196 -18.91 4.40 -3.16
N GLY A 197 -19.76 4.45 -2.13
CA GLY A 197 -20.07 3.25 -1.38
C GLY A 197 -20.72 3.50 -0.04
N ILE A 198 -20.53 2.56 0.87
CA ILE A 198 -21.17 2.54 2.19
C ILE A 198 -20.15 2.11 3.25
N ILE A 199 -20.13 2.81 4.38
CA ILE A 199 -19.43 2.38 5.59
C ILE A 199 -20.47 2.06 6.67
N LYS A 200 -20.40 0.85 7.23
CA LYS A 200 -21.18 0.39 8.37
C LYS A 200 -20.24 0.20 9.55
N THR A 201 -20.44 0.94 10.64
CA THR A 201 -19.66 0.82 11.90
C THR A 201 -20.56 1.00 13.10
N ASP A 202 -20.44 0.15 14.13
CA ASP A 202 -21.12 0.30 15.43
C ASP A 202 -22.61 0.73 15.33
N GLY A 203 -23.38 0.06 14.47
CA GLY A 203 -24.82 0.30 14.27
C GLY A 203 -25.17 1.54 13.45
N LYS A 204 -24.19 2.24 12.88
CA LYS A 204 -24.38 3.35 11.93
C LYS A 204 -24.04 2.91 10.52
N THR A 205 -24.78 3.46 9.57
CA THR A 205 -24.54 3.29 8.14
C THR A 205 -24.53 4.67 7.50
N GLU A 206 -23.51 4.91 6.69
CA GLU A 206 -23.30 6.19 6.00
C GLU A 206 -22.95 5.90 4.54
N ASN A 207 -23.63 6.59 3.62
CA ASN A 207 -23.23 6.57 2.23
C ASN A 207 -22.02 7.49 2.09
N VAL A 208 -21.01 7.05 1.38
CA VAL A 208 -19.74 7.77 1.24
C VAL A 208 -19.39 7.99 -0.21
N SER A 209 -18.74 9.11 -0.47
CA SER A 209 -18.17 9.43 -1.78
C SER A 209 -16.81 10.12 -1.63
N GLY A 210 -15.95 10.01 -2.63
CA GLY A 210 -14.66 10.66 -2.61
C GLY A 210 -13.71 10.21 -3.70
N THR A 211 -12.43 10.14 -3.35
CA THR A 211 -11.33 9.85 -4.30
C THR A 211 -10.43 8.76 -3.76
N GLY A 212 -9.92 7.92 -4.65
CA GLY A 212 -9.05 6.81 -4.28
C GLY A 212 -7.94 6.54 -5.26
N TRP A 213 -7.06 5.65 -4.84
CA TRP A 213 -5.85 5.23 -5.51
C TRP A 213 -5.79 3.70 -5.47
N PHE A 214 -5.24 3.10 -6.51
CA PHE A 214 -4.94 1.68 -6.52
C PHE A 214 -3.57 1.41 -7.16
N ASP A 215 -2.86 0.45 -6.58
CA ASP A 215 -1.59 -0.09 -7.06
C ASP A 215 -1.69 -1.60 -7.23
N HIS A 216 -1.07 -2.11 -8.29
CA HIS A 216 -0.73 -3.52 -8.42
C HIS A 216 0.76 -3.67 -8.66
N GLN A 217 1.39 -4.50 -7.83
CA GLN A 217 2.82 -4.80 -7.91
C GLN A 217 3.06 -6.29 -7.77
N TRP A 218 3.99 -6.80 -8.58
CA TRP A 218 4.38 -8.20 -8.55
C TRP A 218 5.80 -8.39 -9.05
N GLY A 219 6.45 -9.44 -8.58
CA GLY A 219 7.75 -9.84 -9.08
C GLY A 219 8.49 -10.68 -8.07
N ARG A 220 9.82 -10.65 -8.14
CA ARG A 220 10.69 -11.38 -7.23
C ARG A 220 11.43 -10.40 -6.33
N ASP A 221 11.02 -10.32 -5.07
CA ASP A 221 11.67 -9.48 -4.07
C ASP A 221 11.93 -10.28 -2.78
N TYR A 222 13.11 -10.06 -2.21
CA TYR A 222 13.58 -10.67 -0.97
C TYR A 222 13.90 -9.61 0.10
N SER A 223 13.53 -8.35 -0.13
CA SER A 223 13.64 -7.23 0.82
C SER A 223 13.05 -7.58 2.18
N LEU A 224 11.89 -8.24 2.18
CA LEU A 224 11.20 -8.73 3.39
C LEU A 224 12.04 -9.73 4.19
N VAL A 225 12.77 -10.61 3.51
CA VAL A 225 13.66 -11.60 4.12
C VAL A 225 14.92 -10.94 4.67
N LYS A 226 15.38 -9.86 4.03
CA LYS A 226 16.53 -9.07 4.45
C LYS A 226 16.20 -8.03 5.55
N GLY A 227 14.93 -7.89 5.94
CA GLY A 227 14.48 -6.85 6.87
C GLY A 227 14.71 -5.42 6.33
N SER A 228 14.74 -5.27 5.01
CA SER A 228 14.90 -3.96 4.37
C SER A 228 13.62 -3.14 4.49
N GLY A 229 13.77 -1.84 4.73
CA GLY A 229 12.67 -0.89 4.81
C GLY A 229 12.53 -0.07 3.54
N TRP A 230 11.40 0.63 3.44
CA TRP A 230 11.14 1.62 2.41
C TRP A 230 10.25 2.73 2.96
N ASP A 231 10.30 3.87 2.27
CA ASP A 231 9.36 4.97 2.45
C ASP A 231 8.64 5.17 1.11
N TRP A 232 7.31 5.18 1.11
CA TRP A 232 6.47 5.36 -0.07
C TRP A 232 5.40 6.42 0.17
N PHE A 233 5.06 7.17 -0.88
CA PHE A 233 4.09 8.25 -0.85
C PHE A 233 3.24 8.24 -2.12
N GLY A 234 1.92 8.12 -1.95
CA GLY A 234 0.92 8.30 -3.01
C GLY A 234 0.14 9.59 -2.76
N ILE A 235 0.35 10.61 -3.58
CA ILE A 235 -0.15 11.97 -3.36
C ILE A 235 -1.14 12.35 -4.46
N LEU A 236 -2.32 12.81 -4.04
CA LEU A 236 -3.34 13.44 -4.87
C LEU A 236 -3.17 14.97 -4.75
N LEU A 237 -2.60 15.61 -5.77
CA LEU A 237 -2.52 17.07 -5.82
C LEU A 237 -3.88 17.66 -6.19
N SER A 238 -4.11 18.89 -5.74
CA SER A 238 -5.37 19.62 -5.90
C SER A 238 -5.56 20.19 -7.31
N ASP A 239 -4.48 20.26 -8.10
CA ASP A 239 -4.48 20.69 -9.50
C ASP A 239 -4.75 19.54 -10.48
N GLY A 240 -5.21 18.39 -9.97
CA GLY A 240 -5.54 17.23 -10.77
C GLY A 240 -4.37 16.30 -11.05
N ARG A 241 -3.12 16.64 -10.68
CA ARG A 241 -1.97 15.74 -10.83
C ARG A 241 -1.83 14.76 -9.67
N GLU A 242 -0.99 13.75 -9.85
CA GLU A 242 -0.60 12.84 -8.79
C GLU A 242 0.92 12.64 -8.72
N LEU A 243 1.40 12.26 -7.54
CA LEU A 243 2.80 11.87 -7.35
C LEU A 243 2.86 10.49 -6.70
N LEU A 244 3.69 9.62 -7.27
CA LEU A 244 4.18 8.41 -6.60
C LEU A 244 5.66 8.60 -6.35
N LEU A 245 6.03 8.64 -5.07
CA LEU A 245 7.40 8.83 -4.61
C LEU A 245 7.79 7.65 -3.72
N ASN A 246 8.99 7.09 -3.91
CA ASN A 246 9.50 6.13 -2.95
C ASN A 246 11.02 6.15 -2.84
N GLN A 247 11.50 5.55 -1.75
CA GLN A 247 12.90 5.18 -1.57
C GLN A 247 12.99 3.86 -0.80
N MET A 248 13.82 2.95 -1.30
CA MET A 248 14.25 1.76 -0.55
C MET A 248 15.48 2.12 0.28
N SER A 249 15.68 1.51 1.45
CA SER A 249 16.87 1.76 2.28
C SER A 249 18.21 1.55 1.55
N SER A 250 18.24 0.72 0.50
CA SER A 250 19.43 0.44 -0.32
C SER A 250 19.24 0.74 -1.82
N GLY A 251 18.13 1.36 -2.22
CA GLY A 251 17.79 1.61 -3.63
C GLY A 251 17.91 3.07 -4.03
N LYS A 252 17.84 3.34 -5.33
CA LYS A 252 17.73 4.71 -5.83
C LYS A 252 16.29 5.20 -5.63
N PRO A 253 16.07 6.39 -5.08
CA PRO A 253 14.73 6.93 -4.99
C PRO A 253 14.12 7.13 -6.38
N MET A 254 12.79 7.20 -6.48
CA MET A 254 12.11 7.64 -7.69
C MET A 254 10.92 8.56 -7.41
N ALA A 255 10.64 9.41 -8.40
CA ALA A 255 9.42 10.19 -8.52
C ALA A 255 8.74 9.89 -9.86
N ASN A 256 7.43 9.66 -9.80
CA ASN A 256 6.54 9.68 -10.96
C ASN A 256 5.56 10.82 -10.76
N VAL A 257 5.54 11.78 -11.70
CA VAL A 257 4.48 12.80 -11.80
C VAL A 257 3.50 12.32 -12.84
N ILE A 258 2.27 12.04 -12.42
CA ILE A 258 1.18 11.66 -13.32
C ILE A 258 0.39 12.94 -13.59
N GLU A 259 0.47 13.40 -14.83
CA GLU A 259 -0.16 14.63 -15.28
C GLU A 259 -1.69 14.48 -15.39
N GLU A 260 -2.40 15.59 -15.55
CA GLU A 260 -3.88 15.58 -15.65
C GLU A 260 -4.39 14.70 -16.80
N ASP A 261 -3.65 14.65 -17.91
CA ASP A 261 -3.94 13.82 -19.09
C ASP A 261 -3.50 12.35 -18.95
N GLY A 262 -2.87 11.99 -17.83
CA GLY A 262 -2.33 10.65 -17.57
C GLY A 262 -0.92 10.40 -18.10
N SER A 263 -0.28 11.37 -18.77
CA SER A 263 1.13 11.26 -19.14
C SER A 263 2.02 11.25 -17.89
N ILE A 264 3.17 10.56 -17.97
CA ILE A 264 4.05 10.36 -16.82
C ILE A 264 5.40 11.02 -17.07
N ARG A 265 5.84 11.84 -16.10
CA ARG A 265 7.24 12.27 -15.99
C ARG A 265 7.92 11.49 -14.87
N PHE A 266 9.00 10.80 -15.22
CA PHE A 266 9.77 9.98 -14.29
C PHE A 266 11.16 10.58 -14.03
N THR A 267 11.62 10.54 -12.79
CA THR A 267 13.02 10.82 -12.45
C THR A 267 13.48 10.03 -11.23
N ARG A 268 14.79 9.82 -11.14
CA ARG A 268 15.50 9.34 -9.93
C ARG A 268 16.25 10.45 -9.20
N ASN A 269 16.17 11.69 -9.68
CA ASN A 269 16.76 12.85 -9.04
C ASN A 269 15.75 13.47 -8.07
N LEU A 270 15.79 13.01 -6.83
CA LEU A 270 15.00 13.53 -5.73
C LEU A 270 15.69 13.29 -4.40
N THR A 271 15.32 14.07 -3.39
CA THR A 271 15.82 13.92 -2.03
C THR A 271 14.67 13.89 -1.03
N PHE A 272 14.81 13.04 -0.01
CA PHE A 272 13.90 12.96 1.12
C PHE A 272 14.63 13.43 2.38
N GLN A 273 14.07 14.41 3.06
CA GLN A 273 14.57 14.92 4.33
C GLN A 273 13.53 14.69 5.42
N LYS A 274 13.90 13.90 6.43
CA LYS A 274 13.07 13.62 7.62
C LYS A 274 13.09 14.83 8.56
N VAL A 275 11.94 15.44 8.82
CA VAL A 275 11.82 16.68 9.60
C VAL A 275 11.41 16.41 11.05
N LYS A 276 10.29 15.70 11.24
CA LYS A 276 9.68 15.45 12.55
C LYS A 276 9.40 13.97 12.74
N TYR A 277 9.50 13.52 13.98
CA TYR A 277 9.33 12.12 14.33
C TYR A 277 8.23 11.91 15.37
N TRP A 278 7.51 10.80 15.23
CA TRP A 278 6.65 10.24 16.25
C TRP A 278 7.20 8.91 16.74
N LYS A 279 7.12 8.67 18.05
CA LYS A 279 7.56 7.43 18.66
C LYS A 279 6.36 6.59 19.07
N SER A 280 6.27 5.37 18.56
CA SER A 280 5.24 4.42 18.98
C SER A 280 5.50 3.93 20.40
N LEU A 281 4.48 3.99 21.25
CA LEU A 281 4.52 3.38 22.58
C LEU A 281 4.33 1.85 22.52
N LYS A 282 3.85 1.30 21.40
CA LYS A 282 3.58 -0.13 21.23
C LYS A 282 4.83 -0.91 20.82
N THR A 283 5.58 -0.36 19.86
CA THR A 283 6.72 -1.03 19.23
C THR A 283 8.05 -0.36 19.56
N ASN A 284 8.03 0.81 20.19
CA ASN A 284 9.19 1.68 20.42
C ASN A 284 9.82 2.24 19.12
N ALA A 285 9.22 1.97 17.96
CA ALA A 285 9.62 2.50 16.66
C ALA A 285 9.56 4.02 16.62
N ARG A 286 10.48 4.65 15.88
CA ARG A 286 10.53 6.10 15.68
C ARG A 286 10.32 6.42 14.20
N TYR A 287 9.10 6.80 13.85
CA TYR A 287 8.70 7.08 12.47
C TYR A 287 8.86 8.56 12.13
N PRO A 288 9.49 8.92 11.01
CA PRO A 288 9.42 10.27 10.47
C PRO A 288 8.00 10.57 9.96
N VAL A 289 7.28 11.45 10.64
CA VAL A 289 5.89 11.80 10.31
C VAL A 289 5.76 13.15 9.59
N GLU A 290 6.90 13.80 9.33
CA GLU A 290 6.99 15.00 8.52
C GLU A 290 8.25 14.96 7.68
N TRP A 291 8.12 15.37 6.42
CA TRP A 291 9.15 15.26 5.41
C TRP A 291 9.21 16.51 4.54
N GLU A 292 10.42 16.90 4.16
CA GLU A 292 10.67 17.75 3.00
C GLU A 292 11.15 16.87 1.85
N ILE A 293 10.49 16.97 0.70
CA ILE A 293 10.83 16.20 -0.50
C ILE A 293 11.09 17.17 -1.65
N ARG A 294 12.23 17.02 -2.33
CA ARG A 294 12.61 17.87 -3.47
C ARG A 294 12.81 17.01 -4.71
N ILE A 295 12.26 17.45 -5.84
CA ILE A 295 12.37 16.79 -7.14
C ILE A 295 12.93 17.83 -8.14
N PRO A 296 14.27 18.03 -8.17
CA PRO A 296 14.88 19.14 -8.90
C PRO A 296 14.57 19.17 -10.39
N ASP A 297 14.51 18.00 -11.05
CA ASP A 297 14.23 17.90 -12.49
C ASP A 297 12.88 18.48 -12.88
N PHE A 298 11.93 18.51 -11.93
CA PHE A 298 10.59 19.06 -12.13
C PHE A 298 10.37 20.37 -11.37
N GLY A 299 11.38 20.87 -10.67
CA GLY A 299 11.27 22.09 -9.87
C GLY A 299 10.26 22.00 -8.71
N ILE A 300 9.93 20.78 -8.25
CA ILE A 300 8.92 20.54 -7.22
C ILE A 300 9.58 20.43 -5.84
N GLU A 301 9.01 21.13 -4.86
CA GLU A 301 9.37 21.03 -3.45
C GLU A 301 8.12 20.85 -2.61
N LEU A 302 8.10 19.83 -1.75
CA LEU A 302 6.94 19.43 -0.96
C LEU A 302 7.30 19.35 0.52
N ASN A 303 6.37 19.79 1.37
CA ASN A 303 6.27 19.38 2.76
C ASN A 303 5.12 18.38 2.86
N VAL A 304 5.42 17.18 3.39
CA VAL A 304 4.46 16.10 3.62
C VAL A 304 4.38 15.84 5.12
N GLU A 305 3.23 16.10 5.72
CA GLU A 305 3.01 15.90 7.16
C GLU A 305 1.84 14.92 7.39
N ALA A 306 2.04 13.94 8.27
CA ALA A 306 0.97 13.07 8.72
C ALA A 306 -0.20 13.88 9.30
N GLU A 307 -1.43 13.55 8.92
CA GLU A 307 -2.61 14.28 9.41
C GLU A 307 -2.79 14.16 10.93
N PHE A 308 -2.34 13.02 11.48
CA PHE A 308 -2.09 12.82 12.89
C PHE A 308 -1.04 11.69 13.06
N PRO A 309 -0.27 11.69 14.16
CA PRO A 309 0.95 10.90 14.22
C PRO A 309 0.73 9.40 14.44
N ASN A 310 -0.32 9.02 15.15
CA ASN A 310 -0.57 7.62 15.49
C ASN A 310 -1.28 6.93 14.31
N GLN A 311 -0.51 6.47 13.31
CA GLN A 311 -0.98 5.65 12.17
C GLN A 311 -0.21 4.31 11.93
N GLU A 312 0.48 3.79 12.95
CA GLU A 312 1.18 2.49 12.89
C GLU A 312 0.28 1.24 12.73
N MET A 313 0.55 0.35 11.78
CA MET A 313 -0.14 -0.93 11.64
C MET A 313 0.76 -2.13 11.95
N PRO A 314 0.30 -3.10 12.76
CA PRO A 314 1.08 -4.30 13.01
C PRO A 314 1.14 -5.19 11.78
N ILE A 315 2.33 -5.74 11.51
CA ILE A 315 2.59 -6.67 10.41
C ILE A 315 3.22 -7.93 11.00
N ILE A 316 2.70 -9.09 10.59
CA ILE A 316 3.24 -10.37 11.05
C ILE A 316 4.65 -10.59 10.49
N GLY A 317 5.53 -11.18 11.29
CA GLY A 317 6.89 -11.55 10.87
C GLY A 317 7.95 -10.50 11.22
N PRO A 318 9.13 -10.53 10.55
CA PRO A 318 10.28 -9.68 10.89
C PRO A 318 10.03 -8.17 10.80
N ILE A 319 9.12 -7.73 9.92
CA ILE A 319 8.75 -6.31 9.79
C ILE A 319 8.14 -5.77 11.09
N GLN A 320 7.38 -6.60 11.82
CA GLN A 320 6.65 -6.28 13.06
C GLN A 320 5.55 -5.22 12.95
N ALA A 321 5.84 -4.07 12.34
CA ALA A 321 4.89 -3.00 12.10
C ALA A 321 5.38 -2.06 10.98
N ILE A 322 4.42 -1.38 10.36
CA ILE A 322 4.63 -0.30 9.41
C ILE A 322 3.90 0.95 9.91
N TRP A 323 4.28 2.12 9.44
CA TRP A 323 3.43 3.31 9.57
C TRP A 323 2.70 3.49 8.25
N GLU A 324 1.36 3.48 8.28
CA GLU A 324 0.54 3.47 7.08
C GLU A 324 -0.65 4.38 7.30
N GLY A 325 -0.64 5.56 6.68
CA GLY A 325 -1.58 6.60 7.07
C GLY A 325 -1.67 7.82 6.18
N THR A 326 -2.68 8.63 6.46
CA THR A 326 -2.96 9.86 5.70
C THR A 326 -1.96 10.96 6.02
N CYS A 327 -1.61 11.71 4.98
CA CYS A 327 -0.78 12.90 5.05
C CYS A 327 -1.42 14.07 4.29
N LYS A 328 -1.06 15.28 4.72
CA LYS A 328 -1.32 16.53 4.02
C LYS A 328 -0.06 16.96 3.30
N VAL A 329 -0.25 17.57 2.14
CA VAL A 329 0.86 18.01 1.29
C VAL A 329 0.70 19.49 0.99
N THR A 330 1.77 20.23 1.22
CA THR A 330 1.91 21.62 0.76
C THR A 330 3.24 21.75 0.02
N GLY A 331 3.39 22.74 -0.84
CA GLY A 331 4.63 22.87 -1.58
C GLY A 331 4.60 23.98 -2.61
N ARG A 332 5.54 23.88 -3.54
CA ARG A 332 5.65 24.77 -4.69
C ARG A 332 6.30 24.06 -5.87
N GLU A 333 5.97 24.52 -7.07
CA GLU A 333 6.62 24.14 -8.32
C GLU A 333 7.20 25.40 -8.97
N LYS A 334 8.47 25.33 -9.37
CA LYS A 334 9.12 26.37 -10.17
C LYS A 334 8.91 26.07 -11.65
N HIS A 335 8.30 27.01 -12.37
CA HIS A 335 8.03 26.86 -13.79
C HIS A 335 9.11 27.51 -14.66
N SER A 336 9.04 27.25 -15.98
CA SER A 336 9.95 27.78 -16.99
C SER A 336 9.96 29.31 -17.08
N ASP A 337 8.89 29.97 -16.68
CA ASP A 337 8.78 31.44 -16.56
C ASP A 337 9.51 32.00 -15.32
N GLY A 338 10.18 31.14 -14.55
CA GLY A 338 10.91 31.50 -13.32
C GLY A 338 10.02 31.72 -12.10
N LYS A 339 8.69 31.64 -12.24
CA LYS A 339 7.74 31.83 -11.14
C LYS A 339 7.51 30.52 -10.40
N SER A 340 7.39 30.63 -9.08
CA SER A 340 6.97 29.52 -8.22
C SER A 340 5.46 29.58 -7.99
N ARG A 341 4.75 28.49 -8.28
CA ARG A 341 3.31 28.35 -8.01
C ARG A 341 3.10 27.42 -6.81
N PRO A 342 2.14 27.71 -5.91
CA PRO A 342 1.88 26.87 -4.75
C PRO A 342 1.30 25.52 -5.16
N LEU A 343 1.70 24.46 -4.46
CA LEU A 343 1.10 23.13 -4.54
C LEU A 343 0.40 22.81 -3.23
N SER A 344 -0.70 22.07 -3.32
CA SER A 344 -1.38 21.51 -2.15
C SER A 344 -2.04 20.20 -2.53
N GLY A 345 -2.19 19.31 -1.56
CA GLY A 345 -2.81 18.01 -1.78
C GLY A 345 -2.92 17.20 -0.49
N ARG A 346 -3.24 15.93 -0.68
CA ARG A 346 -3.31 14.92 0.38
C ARG A 346 -2.86 13.58 -0.17
N GLY A 347 -2.49 12.66 0.70
CA GLY A 347 -2.01 11.36 0.25
C GLY A 347 -1.94 10.32 1.35
N PHE A 348 -1.43 9.15 0.99
CA PHE A 348 -0.98 8.14 1.93
C PHE A 348 0.54 8.11 1.96
N MET A 349 1.07 7.74 3.12
CA MET A 349 2.49 7.49 3.34
C MET A 349 2.64 6.14 4.04
N GLU A 350 3.52 5.30 3.48
CA GLU A 350 3.90 3.99 4.01
C GLU A 350 5.37 4.02 4.43
N LEU A 351 5.66 3.67 5.69
CA LEU A 351 7.01 3.65 6.25
C LEU A 351 7.31 2.29 6.87
N VAL A 352 8.28 1.58 6.30
CA VAL A 352 8.61 0.20 6.66
C VAL A 352 10.03 0.09 7.19
N GLY A 353 10.27 -0.84 8.13
CA GLY A 353 11.60 -1.12 8.66
C GLY A 353 12.04 -0.20 9.82
N TYR A 354 11.10 0.48 10.47
CA TYR A 354 11.38 1.34 11.63
C TYR A 354 11.13 0.66 12.99
N ALA A 355 10.42 -0.47 12.99
CA ALA A 355 10.15 -1.24 14.19
C ALA A 355 11.38 -2.11 14.54
N ASN A 356 11.86 -1.95 15.78
CA ASN A 356 13.02 -2.66 16.33
C ASN A 356 12.68 -3.27 17.68
#